data_AF-A0A1J6II63-F1
#
_entry.id   AF-A0A1J6II63-F1
#
_cell.length_a   1.000
_cell.length_b   1.000
_cell.length_c   1.000
_cell.angle_alpha   90.00
_cell.angle_beta   90.00
_cell.angle_gamma   90.00
#
_symmetry.space_group_name_H-M   'P 1'
#
loop_
_entity.id
_entity.type
_entity.pdbx_description
1 polymer ?
#
loop_
_entity_poly.entity_id
_entity_poly.type
_entity_poly.pdbx_seq_one_letter_code
_entity_poly.pdbx_strand_id
1 'polypeptide(L)'
;MANPLFTPAEVVKQAKTSSAKIIITQLCFAGKVKDYASENDVKVICIDSEPEGCLHFSEWTQSDEHEIPEAKIQPDDVVSLPYSSGTTGLPKGVMLTHKGLITSIAQQVDGEIANLYMHSEDVLINSILLRFWS
;
A
#
# COMPACT_ATOMS: atom_id res chain seq x y z
N MET A 1 0.48 2.99 -2.31
CA MET A 1 1.84 2.79 -1.77
C MET A 1 2.74 3.92 -2.25
N ALA A 2 3.64 4.40 -1.40
CA ALA A 2 4.60 5.47 -1.70
C ALA A 2 6.03 4.96 -1.49
N ASN A 3 7.00 5.52 -2.22
CA ASN A 3 8.41 5.16 -2.02
C ASN A 3 8.91 5.78 -0.70
N PRO A 4 9.48 4.99 0.24
CA PRO A 4 10.02 5.53 1.50
C PRO A 4 11.14 6.57 1.30
N LEU A 5 11.83 6.52 0.15
CA LEU A 5 12.89 7.44 -0.21
C LEU A 5 12.38 8.80 -0.74
N PHE A 6 11.08 8.96 -0.96
CA PHE A 6 10.50 10.26 -1.30
C PHE A 6 10.82 11.33 -0.25
N THR A 7 10.87 12.57 -0.70
CA THR A 7 11.00 13.74 0.16
C THR A 7 9.74 13.90 1.02
N PRO A 8 9.83 14.60 2.17
CA PRO A 8 8.65 14.91 2.98
C PRO A 8 7.50 15.52 2.18
N ALA A 9 7.80 16.47 1.29
CA ALA A 9 6.79 17.13 0.45
C ALA A 9 6.06 16.17 -0.49
N GLU A 10 6.77 15.22 -1.10
CA GLU A 10 6.18 14.22 -1.99
C GLU A 10 5.29 13.23 -1.24
N VAL A 11 5.75 12.71 -0.09
CA VAL A 11 4.96 11.80 0.75
C VAL A 11 3.69 12.49 1.25
N VAL A 12 3.80 13.72 1.76
CA VAL A 12 2.66 14.50 2.24
C VAL A 12 1.68 14.82 1.12
N LYS A 13 2.16 15.16 -0.09
CA LYS A 13 1.30 15.37 -1.25
C LYS A 13 0.50 14.10 -1.60
N GLN A 14 1.14 12.94 -1.57
CA GLN A 14 0.46 11.67 -1.83
C GLN A 14 -0.55 11.35 -0.70
N ALA A 15 -0.16 11.51 0.56
CA ALA A 15 -1.05 11.27 1.71
C ALA A 15 -2.30 12.18 1.70
N LYS A 16 -2.15 13.45 1.30
CA LYS A 16 -3.25 14.40 1.14
C LYS A 16 -4.20 13.97 0.02
N THR A 17 -3.65 13.65 -1.16
CA THR A 17 -4.46 13.29 -2.34
C THR A 17 -5.17 11.95 -2.17
N SER A 18 -4.62 11.01 -1.41
CA SER A 18 -5.27 9.74 -1.09
C SER A 18 -6.19 9.82 0.12
N SER A 19 -6.29 10.98 0.79
CA SER A 19 -7.01 11.13 2.07
C SER A 19 -6.61 10.08 3.11
N ALA A 20 -5.31 9.78 3.20
CA ALA A 20 -4.80 8.72 4.06
C ALA A 20 -5.16 8.98 5.53
N LYS A 21 -5.72 7.98 6.20
CA LYS A 21 -6.02 8.00 7.65
C LYS A 21 -4.93 7.36 8.50
N ILE A 22 -4.11 6.51 7.87
CA ILE A 22 -3.04 5.77 8.53
C ILE A 22 -1.83 5.74 7.59
N ILE A 23 -0.64 5.93 8.15
CA ILE A 23 0.65 5.80 7.46
C ILE A 23 1.45 4.72 8.18
N ILE A 24 1.76 3.64 7.48
CA ILE A 24 2.64 2.57 7.97
C ILE A 24 4.02 2.77 7.36
N THR A 25 5.06 2.83 8.19
CA THR A 25 6.43 3.12 7.74
C THR A 25 7.48 2.52 8.68
N GLN A 26 8.76 2.79 8.41
CA GLN A 26 9.87 2.50 9.32
C GLN A 26 10.20 3.74 10.15
N LEU A 27 10.72 3.53 11.36
CA LEU A 27 11.01 4.61 12.29
C LEU A 27 11.90 5.70 11.68
N CYS A 28 12.92 5.32 10.90
CA CYS A 28 13.83 6.25 10.25
C CYS A 28 13.15 7.21 9.26
N PHE A 29 11.95 6.89 8.77
CA PHE A 29 11.17 7.72 7.86
C PHE A 29 9.98 8.42 8.53
N ALA A 30 9.63 8.05 9.77
CA ALA A 30 8.50 8.64 10.50
C ALA A 30 8.60 10.17 10.63
N GLY A 31 9.83 10.69 10.79
CA GLY A 31 10.08 12.14 10.84
C GLY A 31 9.61 12.91 9.60
N LYS A 32 9.50 12.26 8.44
CA LYS A 32 9.03 12.90 7.19
C LYS A 32 7.54 13.26 7.21
N VAL A 33 6.76 12.58 8.06
CA VAL A 33 5.29 12.70 8.09
C VAL A 33 4.76 13.17 9.44
N LYS A 34 5.62 13.29 10.47
CA LYS A 34 5.23 13.61 11.85
C LYS A 34 4.37 14.87 11.96
N ASP A 35 4.83 15.98 11.39
CA ASP A 35 4.13 17.27 11.47
C ASP A 35 2.75 17.17 10.79
N TYR A 36 2.74 16.69 9.54
CA TYR A 36 1.50 16.48 8.78
C TYR A 36 0.52 15.56 9.52
N ALA A 37 1.02 14.48 10.13
CA ALA A 37 0.19 13.52 10.84
C ALA A 37 -0.48 14.14 12.07
N SER A 38 0.28 14.92 12.84
CA SER A 38 -0.24 15.63 14.02
C SER A 38 -1.29 16.69 13.65
N GLU A 39 -1.11 17.39 12.53
CA GLU A 39 -2.03 18.45 12.08
C GLU A 39 -3.33 17.92 11.46
N ASN A 40 -3.34 16.67 10.97
CA ASN A 40 -4.43 16.12 10.16
C ASN A 40 -5.08 14.86 10.76
N ASP A 41 -4.79 14.54 12.03
CA ASP A 41 -5.30 13.36 12.74
C ASP A 41 -5.04 12.05 11.96
N VAL A 42 -3.81 11.90 11.46
CA VAL A 42 -3.36 10.70 10.74
C VAL A 42 -2.53 9.85 11.70
N LYS A 43 -2.88 8.57 11.85
CA LYS A 43 -2.13 7.65 12.70
C LYS A 43 -0.84 7.21 12.00
N VAL A 44 0.29 7.31 12.67
CA VAL A 44 1.58 6.79 12.18
C VAL A 44 1.90 5.49 12.90
N ILE A 45 2.24 4.45 12.13
CA ILE A 45 2.56 3.12 12.62
C ILE A 45 3.95 2.72 12.14
N CYS A 46 4.84 2.37 13.07
CA CYS A 46 6.19 1.91 12.76
C CYS A 46 6.28 0.39 12.80
N ILE A 47 7.02 -0.22 11.86
CA ILE A 47 7.15 -1.68 11.73
C ILE A 47 8.37 -2.28 12.42
N ASP A 48 9.32 -1.45 12.85
CA ASP A 48 10.66 -1.85 13.30
C ASP A 48 10.97 -1.50 14.76
N SER A 49 10.55 -0.34 15.25
CA SER A 49 10.76 0.08 16.64
C SER A 49 9.66 1.03 17.11
N GLU A 50 9.44 1.12 18.42
CA GLU A 50 8.49 2.04 19.07
C GLU A 50 9.12 3.43 19.29
N PRO A 51 8.75 4.48 18.52
CA PRO A 51 9.08 5.85 18.89
C PRO A 51 8.10 6.43 19.91
N GLU A 52 8.54 7.47 20.60
CA GLU A 52 7.65 8.37 21.34
C GLU A 52 6.60 8.99 20.39
N GLY A 53 5.35 8.53 20.50
CA GLY A 53 4.20 9.10 19.82
C GLY A 53 3.75 8.42 18.51
N CYS A 54 4.28 7.25 18.15
CA CYS A 54 3.68 6.41 17.09
C CYS A 54 3.24 5.05 17.67
N LEU A 55 2.28 4.41 17.00
CA LEU A 55 1.89 3.04 17.33
C LEU A 55 2.88 2.05 16.70
N HIS A 56 3.01 0.86 17.28
CA HIS A 56 3.82 -0.19 16.69
C HIS A 56 2.95 -1.19 15.93
N PHE A 57 3.47 -1.70 14.81
CA PHE A 57 2.73 -2.63 13.96
C PHE A 57 2.33 -3.94 14.68
N SER A 58 3.04 -4.30 15.76
CA SER A 58 2.72 -5.49 16.55
C SER A 58 1.31 -5.46 17.15
N GLU A 59 0.81 -4.28 17.53
CA GLU A 59 -0.53 -4.10 18.08
C GLU A 59 -1.61 -4.69 17.16
N TRP A 60 -1.41 -4.57 15.85
CA TRP A 60 -2.34 -5.08 14.84
C TRP A 60 -2.13 -6.56 14.54
N THR A 61 -0.88 -7.00 14.46
CA THR A 61 -0.58 -8.43 14.21
C THR A 61 -0.98 -9.34 15.38
N GLN A 62 -1.13 -8.76 16.58
CA GLN A 62 -1.54 -9.46 17.80
C GLN A 62 -3.02 -9.21 18.17
N SER A 63 -3.74 -8.45 17.35
CA SER A 63 -5.18 -8.23 17.54
C SER A 63 -5.95 -9.52 17.35
N ASP A 64 -7.08 -9.65 18.07
CA ASP A 64 -7.93 -10.84 17.97
C ASP A 64 -8.65 -10.88 16.61
N GLU A 65 -8.44 -11.94 15.84
CA GLU A 65 -9.10 -12.16 14.56
C GLU A 65 -10.62 -12.30 14.69
N HIS A 66 -11.13 -12.67 15.87
CA HIS A 66 -12.56 -12.74 16.15
C HIS A 66 -13.21 -11.36 16.31
N GLU A 67 -12.41 -10.30 16.47
CA GLU A 67 -12.89 -8.92 16.56
C GLU A 67 -12.95 -8.23 15.18
N ILE A 68 -12.64 -8.93 14.09
CA ILE A 68 -12.75 -8.37 12.74
C ILE A 68 -14.23 -8.07 12.44
N PRO A 69 -14.59 -6.81 12.14
CA PRO A 69 -15.98 -6.46 11.88
C PRO A 69 -16.44 -7.08 10.56
N GLU A 70 -17.72 -7.45 10.50
CA GLU A 70 -18.34 -7.92 9.26
C GLU A 70 -18.36 -6.77 8.23
N ALA A 71 -17.63 -6.95 7.12
CA ALA A 71 -17.52 -5.96 6.06
C ALA A 71 -18.31 -6.42 4.82
N LYS A 72 -19.21 -5.56 4.33
CA LYS A 72 -19.88 -5.77 3.04
C LYS A 72 -18.96 -5.28 1.92
N ILE A 73 -18.24 -6.18 1.28
CA ILE A 73 -17.32 -5.89 0.17
C ILE A 73 -18.03 -6.19 -1.16
N GLN A 74 -18.05 -5.22 -2.07
CA GLN A 74 -18.53 -5.37 -3.44
C GLN A 74 -17.35 -5.58 -4.40
N PRO A 75 -17.54 -6.31 -5.52
CA PRO A 75 -16.47 -6.54 -6.50
C PRO A 75 -15.85 -5.25 -7.07
N ASP A 76 -16.64 -4.19 -7.18
CA ASP A 76 -16.21 -2.90 -7.72
C ASP A 76 -15.65 -1.95 -6.65
N ASP A 77 -15.56 -2.37 -5.39
CA ASP A 77 -14.91 -1.59 -4.33
C ASP A 77 -13.39 -1.50 -4.60
N VAL A 78 -12.84 -0.30 -4.36
CA VAL A 78 -11.42 -0.02 -4.54
C VAL A 78 -10.62 -0.63 -3.40
N VAL A 79 -9.62 -1.44 -3.74
CA VAL A 79 -8.74 -2.13 -2.78
C VAL A 79 -7.28 -1.68 -2.88
N SER A 80 -6.87 -1.11 -4.02
CA SER A 80 -5.52 -0.59 -4.20
C SER A 80 -5.53 0.73 -4.97
N LEU A 81 -4.67 1.66 -4.54
CA LEU A 81 -4.53 2.99 -5.12
C LEU A 81 -3.05 3.31 -5.40
N PRO A 82 -2.40 2.62 -6.36
CA PRO A 82 -1.06 2.99 -6.81
C PRO A 82 -1.08 4.33 -7.54
N TYR A 83 -0.01 5.11 -7.41
CA TYR A 83 0.14 6.38 -8.11
C TYR A 83 0.97 6.17 -9.37
N SER A 84 0.52 6.75 -10.48
CA SER A 84 1.29 6.80 -11.73
C SER A 84 1.50 8.25 -12.16
N SER A 85 2.62 8.54 -12.81
CA SER A 85 2.89 9.85 -13.42
C SER A 85 1.91 10.18 -14.56
N GLY A 86 1.29 9.17 -15.16
CA GLY A 86 0.39 9.33 -16.30
C GLY A 86 1.11 9.82 -17.56
N THR A 87 0.36 10.09 -18.62
CA THR A 87 0.91 10.60 -19.90
C THR A 87 1.12 12.12 -19.90
N THR A 88 0.48 12.85 -18.97
CA THR A 88 0.69 14.29 -18.74
C THR A 88 0.37 14.67 -17.29
N GLY A 89 1.23 15.49 -16.68
CA GLY A 89 0.94 16.23 -15.44
C GLY A 89 1.39 15.58 -14.13
N LEU A 90 0.70 15.95 -13.04
CA LEU A 90 0.97 15.49 -11.68
C LEU A 90 0.58 14.01 -11.49
N PRO A 91 1.25 13.26 -10.59
CA PRO A 91 0.89 11.88 -10.29
C PRO A 91 -0.57 11.72 -9.88
N LYS A 92 -1.25 10.72 -10.45
CA LYS A 92 -2.67 10.41 -10.23
C LYS A 92 -2.81 9.04 -9.56
N GLY A 93 -3.74 8.94 -8.61
CA GLY A 93 -4.12 7.67 -8.01
C GLY A 93 -4.94 6.83 -9.00
N VAL A 94 -4.45 5.65 -9.33
CA VAL A 94 -5.14 4.68 -10.19
C VAL A 94 -5.98 3.79 -9.30
N MET A 95 -7.31 3.84 -9.43
CA MET A 95 -8.21 3.02 -8.64
C MET A 95 -8.25 1.59 -9.18
N LEU A 96 -7.78 0.63 -8.38
CA LEU A 96 -7.86 -0.80 -8.69
C LEU A 96 -8.88 -1.46 -7.76
N THR A 97 -9.90 -2.07 -8.36
CA THR A 97 -10.99 -2.75 -7.64
C THR A 97 -10.65 -4.20 -7.36
N HIS A 98 -11.39 -4.82 -6.42
CA HIS A 98 -11.28 -6.27 -6.16
C HIS A 98 -11.43 -7.10 -7.45
N LYS A 99 -12.49 -6.83 -8.22
CA LYS A 99 -12.75 -7.49 -9.50
C LYS A 99 -11.63 -7.29 -10.49
N GLY A 100 -11.12 -6.06 -10.60
CA GLY A 100 -10.03 -5.72 -11.53
C GLY A 100 -8.75 -6.51 -11.23
N LEU A 101 -8.35 -6.56 -9.95
CA LEU A 101 -7.17 -7.32 -9.53
C LEU A 101 -7.36 -8.83 -9.72
N ILE A 102 -8.49 -9.39 -9.28
CA ILE A 102 -8.79 -10.82 -9.45
C ILE A 102 -8.77 -11.20 -10.94
N THR A 103 -9.42 -10.40 -11.80
CA THR A 103 -9.43 -10.64 -13.25
C THR A 103 -8.01 -10.62 -13.81
N SER A 104 -7.19 -9.65 -13.42
CA SER A 104 -5.81 -9.54 -13.91
C SER A 104 -4.90 -10.67 -13.43
N ILE A 105 -5.11 -11.19 -12.22
CA ILE A 105 -4.35 -12.33 -11.69
C ILE A 105 -4.79 -13.61 -12.40
N ALA A 106 -6.10 -13.85 -12.49
CA ALA A 106 -6.67 -15.01 -13.17
C ALA A 106 -6.23 -15.11 -14.63
N GLN A 107 -6.18 -13.98 -15.35
CA GLN A 107 -5.67 -13.93 -16.73
C GLN A 107 -4.21 -14.38 -16.87
N GLN A 108 -3.41 -14.32 -15.80
CA GLN A 108 -2.00 -14.72 -15.83
C GLN A 108 -1.85 -16.18 -15.42
N VAL A 109 -2.44 -16.59 -14.30
CA VAL A 109 -2.10 -17.87 -13.65
C VAL A 109 -3.19 -18.93 -13.71
N ASP A 110 -4.43 -18.57 -14.05
CA ASP A 110 -5.54 -19.52 -14.11
C ASP A 110 -5.69 -20.15 -15.50
N GLY A 111 -6.39 -21.29 -15.54
CA GLY A 111 -6.70 -22.04 -16.76
C GLY A 111 -5.78 -23.25 -16.98
N GLU A 112 -6.25 -24.20 -17.79
CA GLU A 112 -5.49 -25.43 -18.10
C GLU A 112 -4.18 -25.13 -18.84
N ILE A 113 -4.13 -24.02 -19.58
CA ILE A 113 -2.95 -23.49 -20.25
C ILE A 113 -2.79 -22.04 -19.79
N ALA A 114 -2.28 -21.87 -18.56
CA ALA A 114 -2.02 -20.55 -17.98
C ALA A 114 -0.98 -19.76 -18.81
N ASN A 115 -1.16 -18.43 -18.89
CA ASN A 115 -0.22 -17.54 -19.57
C ASN A 115 1.14 -17.48 -18.85
N LEU A 116 1.12 -17.58 -17.52
CA LEU A 116 2.28 -17.70 -16.65
C LEU A 116 2.09 -18.94 -15.78
N TYR A 117 2.77 -20.03 -16.16
CA TYR A 117 2.71 -21.28 -15.42
C TYR A 117 3.52 -21.18 -14.14
N MET A 118 2.86 -21.33 -12.99
CA MET A 118 3.47 -21.28 -11.67
C MET A 118 3.04 -22.52 -10.88
N HIS A 119 4.00 -23.22 -10.31
CA HIS A 119 3.78 -24.37 -9.46
C HIS A 119 4.02 -24.01 -7.98
N SER A 120 3.40 -24.75 -7.08
CA SER A 120 3.54 -24.53 -5.63
C SER A 120 4.96 -24.72 -5.08
N GLU A 121 5.83 -25.40 -5.84
CA GLU A 121 7.24 -25.62 -5.51
C GLU A 121 8.17 -24.54 -6.07
N ASP A 122 7.65 -23.62 -6.90
CA ASP A 122 8.45 -22.56 -7.48
C ASP A 122 8.85 -21.52 -6.42
N VAL A 123 10.11 -21.07 -6.49
CA VAL A 123 10.62 -19.98 -5.67
C VAL A 123 10.69 -18.71 -6.50
N LEU A 124 9.82 -17.76 -6.20
CA LEU A 124 9.77 -16.48 -6.89
C LEU A 124 10.72 -15.48 -6.24
N ILE A 125 11.63 -14.91 -7.03
CA ILE A 125 12.46 -13.81 -6.58
C ILE A 125 11.69 -12.51 -6.81
N ASN A 126 11.30 -11.84 -5.73
CA ASN A 126 10.72 -10.51 -5.81
C ASN A 126 11.81 -9.44 -5.84
N SER A 127 12.41 -9.23 -7.03
CA SER A 127 13.27 -8.07 -7.26
C SER A 127 12.41 -6.89 -7.70
N ILE A 128 11.81 -6.17 -6.74
CA ILE A 128 11.34 -4.81 -7.00
C ILE A 128 12.57 -3.94 -7.19
N LEU A 129 13.10 -3.93 -8.42
CA LEU A 129 13.78 -2.75 -8.92
C LEU A 129 12.68 -1.71 -9.07
N LEU A 130 12.71 -0.65 -8.26
CA LEU A 130 11.94 0.57 -8.47
C LEU A 130 12.42 1.28 -9.76
N ARG A 131 12.37 0.59 -10.91
CA ARG A 131 12.40 1.19 -12.23
C ARG A 131 10.97 1.54 -12.60
N PHE A 132 10.45 2.58 -11.95
CA PHE A 132 9.46 3.41 -12.64
C PHE A 132 10.21 4.02 -13.84
N TRP A 133 9.72 3.71 -15.05
CA TRP A 133 10.40 3.87 -16.33
C TRP A 133 10.92 5.29 -16.61
N SER A 134 11.97 5.33 -17.44
CA SER A 134 12.47 6.47 -18.23
C SER A 134 11.40 7.11 -19.12
#